data_AF-A0A3R9MG44-F1
#
_entry.id   AF-A0A3R9MG44-F1
#
_cell.length_a   1.000
_cell.length_b   1.000
_cell.length_c   1.000
_cell.angle_alpha   90.00
_cell.angle_beta   90.00
_cell.angle_gamma   90.00
#
_symmetry.space_group_name_H-M   'P 1'
#
loop_
_entity.id
_entity.type
_entity.pdbx_description
1 polymer ?
#
loop_
_entity_poly.entity_id
_entity_poly.type
_entity_poly.pdbx_seq_one_letter_code
_entity_poly.pdbx_strand_id
1 'polypeptide(L)'
;MSGLYFEVRSRLRRKFNWWEDIGFKFFEVVLLLLLILYVVDLVSSNSYASNTVFLNVLIFFFIYRGFAIFRKNKVINIAIQYNQNNILTPEDIDKLLKEIKKSINSTRDLIKWGMGIFATIMIALLSIVSTLFSKIFDLLTKNISETELLNYFKGLSIESIVIDWIKVLFSVLIIVVVFLFVIYIILDLFTYDRRFVYNVLINFQYRAFQIGELEEKRFWSSFKEIFFIDYF
;
A
#
# COMPACT_ATOMS: atom_id res chain seq x y z
N MET A 1 20.79 4.25 -13.02
CA MET A 1 21.17 4.68 -11.66
C MET A 1 22.64 5.00 -11.71
N SER A 2 22.96 6.29 -11.61
CA SER A 2 24.33 6.82 -11.63
C SER A 2 25.12 6.38 -10.39
N GLY A 3 26.46 6.40 -10.49
CA GLY A 3 27.33 6.14 -9.34
C GLY A 3 27.06 7.09 -8.16
N LEU A 4 26.78 8.36 -8.48
CA LEU A 4 26.42 9.39 -7.52
C LEU A 4 25.18 9.00 -6.68
N TYR A 5 24.16 8.40 -7.30
CA TYR A 5 22.98 7.91 -6.56
C TYR A 5 23.36 6.88 -5.50
N PHE A 6 24.23 5.92 -5.82
CA PHE A 6 24.61 4.87 -4.87
C PHE A 6 25.40 5.42 -3.69
N GLU A 7 26.26 6.42 -3.93
CA GLU A 7 26.99 7.13 -2.88
C GLU A 7 26.04 7.89 -1.95
N VAL A 8 25.12 8.68 -2.51
CA VAL A 8 24.11 9.43 -1.75
C VAL A 8 23.24 8.48 -0.93
N ARG A 9 22.73 7.40 -1.54
CA ARG A 9 21.93 6.37 -0.86
C ARG A 9 22.68 5.75 0.31
N SER A 10 23.94 5.36 0.12
CA SER A 10 24.76 4.74 1.16
C SER A 10 24.95 5.68 2.35
N ARG A 11 25.26 6.95 2.10
CA ARG A 11 25.41 7.97 3.15
C ARG A 11 24.10 8.20 3.92
N LEU A 12 22.97 8.29 3.22
CA LEU A 12 21.66 8.46 3.86
C LEU A 12 21.28 7.24 4.71
N ARG A 13 21.52 6.02 4.22
CA ARG A 13 21.23 4.78 4.96
C ARG A 13 22.13 4.55 6.18
N ARG A 14 23.32 5.16 6.23
CA ARG A 14 24.14 5.20 7.45
C ARG A 14 23.56 6.10 8.53
N LYS A 15 22.92 7.22 8.15
CA LYS A 15 22.25 8.12 9.10
C LYS A 15 20.87 7.61 9.52
N PHE A 16 20.22 6.84 8.67
CA PHE A 16 18.89 6.32 8.92
C PHE A 16 18.77 4.85 8.51
N ASN A 17 18.70 4.01 9.55
CA ASN A 17 18.66 2.57 9.37
C ASN A 17 17.40 2.16 8.59
N TRP A 18 17.59 1.26 7.63
CA TRP A 18 16.52 0.71 6.80
C TRP A 18 15.44 0.02 7.63
N TRP A 19 15.84 -0.71 8.68
CA TRP A 19 14.91 -1.42 9.56
C TRP A 19 14.06 -0.47 10.40
N GLU A 20 14.62 0.64 10.88
CA GLU A 20 13.86 1.66 11.60
C GLU A 20 12.81 2.30 10.69
N ASP A 21 13.20 2.66 9.47
CA ASP A 21 12.32 3.27 8.46
C ASP A 21 11.11 2.37 8.14
N ILE A 22 11.38 1.08 7.90
CA ILE A 22 10.33 0.08 7.65
C ILE A 22 9.46 -0.14 8.88
N GLY A 23 10.07 -0.24 10.06
CA GLY A 23 9.33 -0.36 11.32
C GLY A 23 8.35 0.80 11.51
N PHE A 24 8.78 2.04 11.25
CA PHE A 24 7.89 3.20 11.34
C PHE A 24 6.78 3.17 10.30
N LYS A 25 7.06 2.82 9.04
CA LYS A 25 6.00 2.69 8.03
C LYS A 25 5.01 1.58 8.36
N PHE A 26 5.49 0.43 8.81
CA PHE A 26 4.63 -0.66 9.25
C PHE A 26 3.72 -0.21 10.40
N PHE A 27 4.30 0.46 11.40
CA PHE A 27 3.52 1.00 12.52
C PHE A 27 2.47 2.02 12.08
N GLU A 28 2.79 2.93 11.16
CA GLU A 28 1.82 3.87 10.60
C GLU A 28 0.66 3.17 9.90
N VAL A 29 0.95 2.12 9.11
CA VAL A 29 -0.07 1.33 8.41
C VAL A 29 -0.95 0.58 9.42
N VAL A 30 -0.35 0.01 10.47
CA VAL A 30 -1.09 -0.67 11.55
C VAL A 30 -2.01 0.31 12.27
N LEU A 31 -1.54 1.51 12.61
CA LEU A 31 -2.37 2.55 13.23
C LEU A 31 -3.56 2.95 12.33
N LEU A 32 -3.32 3.12 11.03
CA LEU A 32 -4.38 3.42 10.07
C LEU A 32 -5.39 2.28 9.95
N LEU A 33 -4.92 1.03 9.90
CA LEU A 33 -5.78 -0.15 9.83
C LEU A 33 -6.65 -0.28 11.08
N LEU A 34 -6.08 -0.06 12.27
CA LEU A 34 -6.82 -0.03 13.53
C LEU A 34 -7.90 1.06 13.53
N LEU A 35 -7.58 2.27 13.04
CA LEU A 35 -8.55 3.35 12.90
C LEU A 35 -9.70 2.95 11.95
N ILE A 36 -9.39 2.35 10.80
CA ILE A 36 -10.40 1.90 9.82
C ILE A 36 -11.27 0.80 10.43
N LEU A 37 -10.68 -0.23 11.04
CA LEU A 37 -11.42 -1.32 11.66
C LEU A 37 -12.36 -0.81 12.75
N TYR A 38 -11.88 0.12 13.58
CA TYR A 38 -12.69 0.75 14.62
C TYR A 38 -13.88 1.53 14.03
N VAL A 39 -13.66 2.30 12.96
CA VAL A 39 -14.75 3.01 12.26
C VAL A 39 -15.75 2.04 11.63
N VAL A 40 -15.27 0.96 10.99
CA VAL A 40 -16.13 -0.06 10.36
C VAL A 40 -16.99 -0.77 11.40
N ASP A 41 -16.42 -1.13 12.56
CA ASP A 41 -17.14 -1.76 13.67
C ASP A 41 -18.23 -0.85 14.24
N LEU A 42 -17.95 0.47 14.33
CA LEU A 42 -18.96 1.44 14.74
C LEU A 42 -20.13 1.52 13.75
N VAL A 43 -19.83 1.56 12.45
CA VAL A 43 -20.87 1.60 11.41
C VAL A 43 -21.69 0.31 11.37
N SER A 44 -21.06 -0.86 11.55
CA SER A 44 -21.74 -2.16 11.51
C SER A 44 -22.60 -2.42 12.74
N SER A 45 -22.23 -1.89 13.90
CA SER A 45 -22.96 -2.07 15.16
C SER A 45 -24.35 -1.41 15.17
N ASN A 46 -24.67 -0.56 14.19
CA ASN A 46 -25.94 0.16 14.04
C ASN A 46 -26.40 0.89 15.32
N SER A 47 -25.46 1.19 16.20
CA SER A 47 -25.68 1.87 17.46
C SER A 47 -25.38 3.35 17.29
N TYR A 48 -26.20 4.22 17.91
CA TYR A 48 -25.89 5.65 17.93
C TYR A 48 -24.53 5.82 18.63
N ALA A 49 -23.54 6.31 17.88
CA ALA A 49 -22.22 6.59 18.41
C ALA A 49 -22.35 7.60 19.56
N SER A 50 -22.03 7.16 20.77
CA SER A 50 -22.01 8.03 21.94
C SER A 50 -20.86 9.05 21.82
N ASN A 51 -20.94 10.13 22.59
CA ASN A 51 -19.86 11.12 22.66
C ASN A 51 -18.50 10.50 23.03
N THR A 52 -18.49 9.43 23.85
CA THR A 52 -17.27 8.71 24.22
C THR A 52 -16.66 7.96 23.04
N VAL A 53 -17.49 7.34 22.20
CA VAL A 53 -17.06 6.68 20.97
C VAL A 53 -16.45 7.68 19.99
N PHE A 54 -17.08 8.84 19.80
CA PHE A 54 -16.55 9.89 18.93
C PHE A 54 -15.21 10.45 19.43
N LEU A 55 -15.08 10.67 20.75
CA LEU A 55 -13.81 11.07 21.36
C LEU A 55 -12.70 10.03 21.13
N ASN A 56 -13.00 8.74 21.20
CA ASN A 56 -12.02 7.68 20.90
C ASN A 56 -11.55 7.72 19.45
N VAL A 57 -12.45 7.91 18.47
CA VAL A 57 -12.07 8.07 17.05
C VAL A 57 -11.12 9.25 16.88
N LEU A 58 -11.44 10.39 17.51
CA LEU A 58 -10.59 11.59 17.47
C LEU A 58 -9.21 11.32 18.08
N ILE A 59 -9.14 10.65 19.23
CA ILE A 59 -7.87 10.29 19.88
C ILE A 59 -7.02 9.43 18.95
N PHE A 60 -7.58 8.35 18.38
CA PHE A 60 -6.84 7.50 17.44
C PHE A 60 -6.38 8.25 16.18
N PHE A 61 -7.24 9.14 15.66
CA PHE A 61 -6.88 10.00 14.54
C PHE A 61 -5.70 10.92 14.88
N PHE A 62 -5.71 11.58 16.04
CA PHE A 62 -4.60 12.44 16.47
C PHE A 62 -3.32 11.66 16.75
N ILE A 63 -3.40 10.44 17.29
CA ILE A 63 -2.23 9.55 17.45
C ILE A 63 -1.63 9.21 16.09
N TYR A 64 -2.46 8.76 15.14
CA TYR A 64 -2.02 8.46 13.77
C TYR A 64 -1.36 9.68 13.12
N ARG A 65 -2.02 10.83 13.19
CA ARG A 65 -1.53 12.08 12.60
C ARG A 65 -0.22 12.53 13.25
N GLY A 66 -0.14 12.50 14.58
CA GLY A 66 1.05 12.86 15.33
C GLY A 66 2.24 11.98 14.93
N PHE A 67 2.01 10.68 14.77
CA PHE A 67 3.02 9.74 14.29
C PHE A 67 3.46 10.02 12.85
N ALA A 68 2.52 10.30 11.94
CA ALA A 68 2.81 10.64 10.54
C ALA A 68 3.67 11.92 10.43
N ILE A 69 3.36 12.95 11.22
CA ILE A 69 4.12 14.21 11.30
C ILE A 69 5.50 13.97 11.91
N PHE A 70 5.60 13.18 12.98
CA PHE A 70 6.89 12.79 13.57
C PHE A 70 7.81 12.13 12.53
N ARG A 71 7.30 11.18 11.74
CA ARG A 71 8.07 10.52 10.68
C ARG A 71 8.53 11.52 9.61
N LYS A 72 7.63 12.40 9.17
CA LYS A 72 7.94 13.48 8.21
C LYS A 72 9.09 14.37 8.74
N ASN A 73 9.01 14.79 10.00
CA ASN A 73 10.04 15.60 10.64
C ASN A 73 11.38 14.86 10.76
N LYS A 74 11.37 13.55 11.02
CA LYS A 74 12.60 12.74 11.06
C LYS A 74 13.31 12.75 9.70
N VAL A 75 12.58 12.52 8.59
CA VAL A 75 13.11 12.57 7.21
C VAL A 75 13.69 13.96 6.89
N ILE A 76 12.98 14.99 7.31
CA ILE A 76 13.38 16.38 7.15
C ILE A 76 14.67 16.71 7.92
N ASN A 77 14.80 16.26 9.17
CA ASN A 77 16.01 16.46 9.97
C ASN A 77 17.22 15.76 9.34
N ILE A 78 17.01 14.56 8.79
CA ILE A 78 18.05 13.83 8.03
C ILE A 78 18.48 14.64 6.81
N ALA A 79 17.55 15.25 6.09
CA ALA A 79 17.88 16.11 4.96
C ALA A 79 18.78 17.26 5.40
N ILE A 80 18.44 17.99 6.46
CA ILE A 80 19.25 19.12 6.94
C ILE A 80 20.65 18.69 7.36
N GLN A 81 20.75 17.64 8.18
CA GLN A 81 22.03 17.11 8.60
C GLN A 81 22.86 16.61 7.40
N TYR A 82 22.21 16.16 6.33
CA TYR A 82 22.89 15.76 5.11
C TYR A 82 23.39 16.98 4.32
N ASN A 83 22.58 18.04 4.19
CA ASN A 83 22.95 19.28 3.53
C ASN A 83 24.14 19.97 4.20
N GLN A 84 24.13 20.02 5.54
CA GLN A 84 25.20 20.63 6.34
C GLN A 84 26.55 19.92 6.17
N ASN A 85 26.54 18.64 5.77
CA ASN A 85 27.73 17.79 5.73
C ASN A 85 28.22 17.46 4.30
N ASN A 86 27.57 17.92 3.22
CA ASN A 86 27.90 17.46 1.86
C ASN A 86 27.71 18.47 0.70
N ILE A 87 28.47 18.16 -0.36
CA ILE A 87 28.94 18.95 -1.51
C ILE A 87 28.03 18.75 -2.76
N LEU A 88 26.72 18.60 -2.59
CA LEU A 88 25.84 18.45 -3.76
C LEU A 88 25.42 19.82 -4.29
N THR A 89 25.67 20.08 -5.57
CA THR A 89 25.16 21.28 -6.22
C THR A 89 23.64 21.16 -6.47
N PRO A 90 22.91 22.28 -6.61
CA PRO A 90 21.51 22.24 -7.02
C PRO A 90 21.27 21.45 -8.32
N GLU A 91 22.23 21.48 -9.26
CA GLU A 91 22.18 20.74 -10.52
C GLU A 91 22.27 19.22 -10.29
N ASP A 92 23.15 18.78 -9.38
CA ASP A 92 23.26 17.37 -9.01
C ASP A 92 21.97 16.86 -8.38
N ILE A 93 21.34 17.67 -7.53
CA ILE A 93 20.07 17.35 -6.87
C ILE A 93 18.96 17.19 -7.91
N ASP A 94 18.81 18.13 -8.84
CA ASP A 94 17.79 18.05 -9.90
C ASP A 94 18.01 16.83 -10.81
N LYS A 95 19.26 16.56 -11.19
CA LYS A 95 19.63 15.39 -11.99
C LYS A 95 19.29 14.08 -11.27
N LEU A 96 19.63 13.96 -9.98
CA LEU A 96 19.31 12.80 -9.16
C LEU A 96 17.80 12.62 -9.00
N LEU A 97 17.05 13.68 -8.74
CA LEU A 97 15.58 13.62 -8.61
C LEU A 97 14.93 13.14 -9.92
N LYS A 98 15.37 13.64 -11.07
CA LYS A 98 14.89 13.19 -12.39
C LYS A 98 15.22 11.72 -12.64
N GLU A 99 16.44 11.29 -12.33
CA GLU A 99 16.87 9.90 -12.46
C GLU A 99 16.05 8.96 -11.57
N ILE A 100 15.88 9.32 -10.30
CA ILE A 100 15.10 8.52 -9.34
C ILE A 100 13.64 8.42 -9.77
N LYS A 101 13.02 9.55 -10.16
CA LYS A 101 11.64 9.59 -10.65
C LYS A 101 11.46 8.73 -11.89
N LYS A 102 12.39 8.82 -12.87
CA LYS A 102 12.38 7.98 -14.07
C LYS A 102 12.47 6.49 -13.71
N SER A 103 13.35 6.13 -12.77
CA SER A 103 13.53 4.76 -12.32
C SER A 103 12.28 4.21 -11.60
N ILE A 104 11.65 5.00 -10.73
CA ILE A 104 10.40 4.62 -10.05
C ILE A 104 9.28 4.43 -11.08
N ASN A 105 9.14 5.35 -12.05
CA ASN A 105 8.13 5.24 -13.11
C ASN A 105 8.37 4.04 -14.01
N SER A 106 9.61 3.76 -14.39
CA SER A 106 9.95 2.56 -15.17
C SER A 106 9.54 1.28 -14.44
N THR A 107 9.76 1.19 -13.13
CA THR A 107 9.25 0.07 -12.34
C THR A 107 7.72 0.04 -12.37
N ARG A 108 7.04 1.18 -12.22
CA ARG A 108 5.57 1.26 -12.31
C ARG A 108 5.01 0.78 -13.65
N ASP A 109 5.67 1.13 -14.76
CA ASP A 109 5.20 0.74 -16.08
C ASP A 109 5.45 -0.74 -16.37
N LEU A 110 6.58 -1.30 -15.89
CA LEU A 110 6.81 -2.75 -15.91
C LEU A 110 5.71 -3.51 -15.17
N ILE A 111 5.23 -2.96 -14.04
CA ILE A 111 4.13 -3.57 -13.26
C ILE A 111 2.81 -3.53 -14.03
N LYS A 112 2.47 -2.40 -14.65
CA LYS A 112 1.25 -2.30 -15.47
C LYS A 112 1.26 -3.35 -16.58
N TRP A 113 2.42 -3.52 -17.23
CA TRP A 113 2.63 -4.57 -18.21
C TRP A 113 2.45 -5.98 -17.61
N GLY A 114 3.12 -6.27 -16.49
CA GLY A 114 2.99 -7.54 -15.79
C GLY A 114 1.54 -7.85 -15.37
N MET A 115 0.81 -6.86 -14.84
CA MET A 115 -0.60 -6.99 -14.49
C MET A 115 -1.49 -7.24 -15.71
N GLY A 116 -1.20 -6.63 -16.86
CA GLY A 116 -1.92 -6.89 -18.11
C GLY A 116 -1.75 -8.35 -18.57
N ILE A 117 -0.51 -8.86 -18.55
CA ILE A 117 -0.21 -10.26 -18.87
C ILE A 117 -0.94 -11.19 -17.89
N PHE A 118 -0.84 -10.92 -16.59
CA PHE A 118 -1.51 -11.72 -15.57
C PHE A 118 -3.03 -11.73 -15.76
N ALA A 119 -3.66 -10.58 -15.97
CA ALA A 119 -5.10 -10.50 -16.23
C ALA A 119 -5.52 -11.35 -17.44
N THR A 120 -4.70 -11.35 -18.50
CA THR A 120 -4.97 -12.14 -19.72
C THR A 120 -4.90 -13.63 -19.43
N ILE A 121 -3.88 -14.08 -18.68
CA ILE A 121 -3.74 -15.47 -18.26
C ILE A 121 -4.93 -15.90 -17.39
N MET A 122 -5.37 -15.04 -16.47
CA MET A 122 -6.49 -15.35 -15.57
C MET A 122 -7.81 -15.45 -16.32
N ILE A 123 -8.07 -14.57 -17.30
CA ILE A 123 -9.27 -14.66 -18.15
C ILE A 123 -9.24 -15.95 -18.98
N ALA A 124 -8.08 -16.32 -19.54
CA ALA A 124 -7.93 -17.56 -20.28
C ALA A 124 -8.19 -18.79 -19.41
N LEU A 125 -7.62 -18.84 -18.20
CA LEU A 125 -7.87 -19.91 -17.22
C LEU A 125 -9.36 -19.99 -16.84
N LEU A 126 -9.99 -18.85 -16.55
CA LEU A 126 -11.41 -18.79 -16.20
C LEU A 126 -12.28 -19.31 -17.35
N SER A 127 -11.95 -18.95 -18.59
CA SER A 127 -12.65 -19.40 -19.79
C SER A 127 -12.50 -20.91 -20.02
N ILE A 128 -11.30 -21.46 -19.84
CA ILE A 128 -11.06 -22.91 -19.95
C ILE A 128 -11.86 -23.65 -18.88
N VAL A 129 -11.80 -23.21 -17.62
CA VAL A 129 -12.54 -23.83 -16.51
C VAL A 129 -14.04 -23.76 -16.75
N SER A 130 -14.56 -22.60 -17.18
CA SER A 130 -15.98 -22.42 -17.50
C SER A 130 -16.41 -23.35 -18.64
N THR A 131 -15.59 -23.48 -19.69
CA THR A 131 -15.91 -24.33 -20.85
C THR A 131 -15.89 -25.82 -20.47
N LEU A 132 -14.91 -26.25 -19.67
CA LEU A 132 -14.85 -27.61 -19.15
C LEU A 132 -16.04 -27.92 -18.24
N PHE A 133 -16.42 -26.98 -17.37
CA PHE A 133 -17.60 -27.09 -16.53
C PHE A 133 -18.88 -27.26 -17.36
N SER A 134 -19.10 -26.39 -18.36
CA SER A 134 -20.25 -26.50 -19.26
C SER A 134 -20.28 -27.84 -19.99
N LYS A 135 -19.14 -28.34 -20.49
CA LYS A 135 -19.08 -29.66 -21.15
C LYS A 135 -19.38 -30.83 -20.20
N ILE A 136 -18.90 -30.78 -18.96
CA ILE A 136 -19.19 -31.81 -17.95
C ILE A 136 -20.69 -31.78 -17.63
N PHE A 137 -21.26 -30.60 -17.46
CA PHE A 137 -22.68 -30.42 -17.20
C PHE A 137 -23.55 -30.91 -18.37
N ASP A 138 -23.17 -30.59 -19.60
CA ASP A 138 -23.83 -31.08 -20.81
C ASP A 138 -23.74 -32.61 -20.92
N LEU A 139 -22.59 -33.22 -20.63
CA LEU A 139 -22.42 -34.68 -20.64
C LEU A 139 -23.26 -35.37 -19.56
N LEU A 140 -23.36 -34.78 -18.37
CA LEU A 140 -24.20 -35.30 -17.28
C LEU A 140 -25.68 -35.19 -17.63
N THR A 141 -26.11 -34.08 -18.23
CA THR A 141 -27.53 -33.86 -18.58
C THR A 141 -27.98 -34.66 -19.80
N LYS A 142 -27.06 -34.98 -20.73
CA LYS A 142 -27.38 -35.69 -21.97
C LYS A 142 -27.39 -37.22 -21.84
N ASN A 143 -26.67 -37.77 -20.87
CA ASN A 143 -26.54 -39.22 -20.66
C ASN A 143 -27.51 -39.80 -19.61
N ILE A 144 -28.32 -38.97 -18.98
CA ILE A 144 -29.23 -39.37 -17.90
C ILE A 144 -30.64 -38.90 -18.28
N SER A 145 -31.67 -39.74 -18.10
CA SER A 145 -33.05 -39.33 -18.35
C SER A 145 -33.47 -38.19 -17.41
N GLU A 146 -34.32 -37.25 -17.83
CA GLU A 146 -34.78 -36.13 -16.97
C GLU A 146 -35.31 -36.61 -15.61
N THR A 147 -35.96 -37.77 -15.59
CA THR A 147 -36.47 -38.45 -14.38
C THR A 147 -35.38 -39.01 -13.48
N GLU A 148 -34.29 -39.55 -14.02
CA GLU A 148 -33.14 -40.01 -13.24
C GLU A 148 -32.29 -38.85 -12.74
N LEU A 149 -32.13 -37.77 -13.52
CA LEU A 149 -31.50 -36.52 -13.09
C LEU A 149 -32.24 -35.91 -11.91
N LEU A 150 -33.56 -35.80 -11.99
CA LEU A 150 -34.41 -35.31 -10.89
C LEU A 150 -34.30 -36.20 -9.65
N ASN A 151 -34.15 -37.52 -9.80
CA ASN A 151 -33.94 -38.43 -8.66
C ASN A 151 -32.50 -38.37 -8.11
N TYR A 152 -31.48 -38.21 -8.95
CA TYR A 152 -30.08 -38.00 -8.54
C TYR A 152 -29.92 -36.69 -7.78
N PHE A 153 -30.56 -35.62 -8.26
CA PHE A 153 -30.60 -34.30 -7.63
C PHE A 153 -31.59 -34.19 -6.46
N LYS A 154 -32.52 -35.14 -6.29
CA LYS A 154 -33.29 -35.30 -5.04
C LYS A 154 -32.46 -35.97 -3.94
N GLY A 155 -31.53 -36.85 -4.31
CA GLY A 155 -30.62 -37.54 -3.37
C GLY A 155 -29.36 -36.75 -3.01
N LEU A 156 -28.87 -35.90 -3.93
CA LEU A 156 -27.82 -34.93 -3.68
C LEU A 156 -28.48 -33.58 -3.41
N SER A 157 -28.30 -33.01 -2.21
CA SER A 157 -28.71 -31.62 -1.95
C SER A 157 -28.06 -30.70 -2.99
N ILE A 158 -28.81 -30.29 -4.03
CA ILE A 158 -28.32 -29.36 -5.08
C ILE A 158 -27.69 -28.12 -4.45
N GLU A 159 -28.26 -27.65 -3.34
CA GLU A 159 -27.70 -26.58 -2.52
C GLU A 159 -26.26 -26.85 -2.09
N SER A 160 -25.90 -28.06 -1.65
CA SER A 160 -24.53 -28.36 -1.20
C SER A 160 -23.53 -28.34 -2.36
N ILE A 161 -23.89 -28.88 -3.53
CA ILE A 161 -23.02 -28.88 -4.71
C ILE A 161 -22.82 -27.44 -5.22
N VAL A 162 -23.89 -26.67 -5.33
CA VAL A 162 -23.83 -25.25 -5.75
C VAL A 162 -23.03 -24.42 -4.75
N ILE A 163 -23.23 -24.62 -3.45
CA ILE A 163 -22.46 -23.97 -2.39
C ILE A 163 -20.96 -24.35 -2.48
N ASP A 164 -20.63 -25.61 -2.73
CA ASP A 164 -19.23 -26.04 -2.85
C ASP A 164 -18.57 -25.48 -4.11
N TRP A 165 -19.29 -25.35 -5.23
CA TRP A 165 -18.81 -24.64 -6.42
C TRP A 165 -18.61 -23.14 -6.18
N ILE A 166 -19.52 -22.49 -5.45
CA ILE A 166 -19.36 -21.09 -5.04
C ILE A 166 -18.13 -20.93 -4.16
N LYS A 167 -17.88 -21.84 -3.21
CA LYS A 167 -16.66 -21.84 -2.37
C LYS A 167 -15.39 -21.97 -3.22
N VAL A 168 -15.38 -22.84 -4.23
CA VAL A 168 -14.24 -22.99 -5.15
C VAL A 168 -13.99 -21.69 -5.92
N LEU A 169 -15.03 -21.07 -6.49
CA LEU A 169 -14.91 -19.77 -7.17
C LEU A 169 -14.39 -18.67 -6.24
N PHE A 170 -14.91 -18.60 -5.02
CA PHE A 170 -14.46 -17.63 -4.02
C PHE A 170 -13.01 -17.87 -3.60
N SER A 171 -12.60 -19.14 -3.49
CA SER A 171 -11.22 -19.52 -3.18
C SER A 171 -10.25 -19.11 -4.28
N VAL A 172 -10.63 -19.30 -5.55
CA VAL A 172 -9.83 -18.82 -6.70
C VAL A 172 -9.70 -17.30 -6.66
N LEU A 173 -10.79 -16.57 -6.39
CA LEU A 173 -10.75 -15.11 -6.24
C LEU A 173 -9.82 -14.66 -5.11
N ILE A 174 -9.87 -15.31 -3.96
CA ILE A 174 -8.96 -15.04 -2.84
C ILE A 174 -7.49 -15.25 -3.27
N ILE A 175 -7.18 -16.35 -3.96
CA ILE A 175 -5.83 -16.61 -4.47
C ILE A 175 -5.36 -15.49 -5.40
N VAL A 176 -6.24 -15.00 -6.29
CA VAL A 176 -5.93 -13.86 -7.18
C VAL A 176 -5.60 -12.62 -6.37
N VAL A 177 -6.44 -12.27 -5.40
CA VAL A 177 -6.27 -11.07 -4.56
C VAL A 177 -4.97 -11.17 -3.76
N VAL A 178 -4.68 -12.31 -3.15
CA VAL A 178 -3.44 -12.54 -2.40
C VAL A 178 -2.22 -12.43 -3.31
N PHE A 179 -2.28 -13.02 -4.51
CA PHE A 179 -1.18 -12.94 -5.47
C PHE A 179 -0.90 -11.49 -5.91
N LEU A 180 -1.94 -10.73 -6.23
CA LEU A 180 -1.82 -9.30 -6.55
C LEU A 180 -1.24 -8.50 -5.37
N PHE A 181 -1.67 -8.82 -4.15
CA PHE A 181 -1.18 -8.17 -2.94
C PHE A 181 0.32 -8.45 -2.69
N VAL A 182 0.77 -9.70 -2.87
CA VAL A 182 2.18 -10.08 -2.77
C VAL A 182 3.03 -9.35 -3.81
N ILE A 183 2.57 -9.31 -5.06
CA ILE A 183 3.23 -8.53 -6.11
C ILE A 183 3.37 -7.07 -5.66
N TYR A 184 2.29 -6.46 -5.19
CA TYR A 184 2.31 -5.08 -4.73
C TYR A 184 3.33 -4.83 -3.61
N ILE A 185 3.41 -5.72 -2.61
CA ILE A 185 4.37 -5.62 -1.50
C ILE A 185 5.81 -5.72 -2.00
N ILE A 186 6.11 -6.72 -2.83
CA ILE A 186 7.46 -6.91 -3.39
C ILE A 186 7.92 -5.64 -4.13
N LEU A 187 7.00 -5.00 -4.85
CA LEU A 187 7.29 -3.79 -5.62
C LEU A 187 7.48 -2.55 -4.74
N ASP A 188 6.67 -2.41 -3.69
CA ASP A 188 6.86 -1.34 -2.72
C ASP A 188 8.23 -1.48 -2.06
N LEU A 189 8.66 -2.71 -1.74
CA LEU A 189 10.01 -3.03 -1.25
C LEU A 189 11.10 -2.68 -2.29
N PHE A 190 10.95 -3.05 -3.56
CA PHE A 190 11.94 -2.76 -4.62
C PHE A 190 12.08 -1.27 -4.95
N THR A 191 11.02 -0.49 -4.78
CA THR A 191 11.04 0.96 -4.99
C THR A 191 11.30 1.75 -3.71
N TYR A 192 11.30 1.07 -2.57
CA TYR A 192 11.36 1.65 -1.24
C TYR A 192 12.54 2.60 -1.05
N ASP A 193 13.76 2.10 -1.30
CA ASP A 193 14.98 2.86 -1.12
C ASP A 193 15.06 4.06 -2.05
N ARG A 194 14.61 3.89 -3.29
CA ARG A 194 14.53 4.98 -4.28
C ARG A 194 13.57 6.06 -3.81
N ARG A 195 12.40 5.69 -3.31
CA ARG A 195 11.40 6.62 -2.75
C ARG A 195 11.92 7.31 -1.49
N PHE A 196 12.63 6.61 -0.62
CA PHE A 196 13.26 7.19 0.56
C PHE A 196 14.26 8.28 0.18
N VAL A 197 15.22 7.95 -0.71
CA VAL A 197 16.23 8.93 -1.17
C VAL A 197 15.55 10.12 -1.86
N TYR A 198 14.53 9.88 -2.69
CA TYR A 198 13.73 10.95 -3.30
C TYR A 198 13.09 11.88 -2.27
N ASN A 199 12.43 11.31 -1.25
CA ASN A 199 11.76 12.07 -0.20
C ASN A 199 12.73 12.88 0.67
N VAL A 200 13.99 12.47 0.79
CA VAL A 200 15.02 13.26 1.46
C VAL A 200 15.49 14.40 0.55
N LEU A 201 15.87 14.08 -0.70
CA LEU A 201 16.46 15.03 -1.64
C LEU A 201 15.50 16.14 -2.08
N ILE A 202 14.21 15.83 -2.23
CA ILE A 202 13.21 16.81 -2.65
C ILE A 202 13.11 17.97 -1.65
N ASN A 203 13.44 17.73 -0.37
CA ASN A 203 13.42 18.77 0.65
C ASN A 203 14.45 19.88 0.39
N PHE A 204 15.54 19.59 -0.33
CA PHE A 204 16.55 20.59 -0.68
C PHE A 204 16.09 21.63 -1.69
N GLN A 205 15.00 21.36 -2.41
CA GLN A 205 14.40 22.33 -3.31
C GLN A 205 13.65 23.44 -2.55
N TYR A 206 13.33 23.25 -1.27
CA TYR A 206 12.63 24.27 -0.47
C TYR A 206 13.60 25.29 0.13
N ARG A 207 13.32 26.58 -0.09
CA ARG A 207 14.11 27.71 0.42
C ARG A 207 14.28 27.69 1.95
N ALA A 208 13.28 27.19 2.69
CA ALA A 208 13.36 27.04 4.15
C ALA A 208 14.49 26.10 4.62
N PHE A 209 14.88 25.11 3.81
CA PHE A 209 16.00 24.21 4.10
C PHE A 209 17.37 24.82 3.81
N GLN A 210 17.42 25.89 3.01
CA GLN A 210 18.65 26.58 2.65
C GLN A 210 19.10 27.59 3.72
N ILE A 211 18.19 28.02 4.61
CA ILE A 211 18.41 29.13 5.57
C ILE A 211 18.70 28.61 7.01
N GLY A 212 18.46 27.33 7.33
CA GLY A 212 18.95 26.71 8.56
C GLY A 212 18.25 27.06 9.89
N GLU A 213 17.11 27.75 9.89
CA GLU A 213 16.39 28.16 11.13
C GLU A 213 15.60 27.01 11.83
N LEU A 214 16.21 25.92 12.33
CA LEU A 214 15.44 24.65 12.30
C LEU A 214 15.49 23.64 13.46
N GLU A 215 15.45 24.06 14.73
CA GLU A 215 15.06 23.13 15.81
C GLU A 215 13.86 23.60 16.67
N GLU A 216 13.93 24.77 17.30
CA GLU A 216 12.91 25.15 18.30
C GLU A 216 11.58 25.64 17.68
N LYS A 217 11.63 26.42 16.59
CA LYS A 217 10.43 26.79 15.80
C LYS A 217 9.67 25.58 15.27
N ARG A 218 10.34 24.43 15.16
CA ARG A 218 9.83 23.22 14.52
C ARG A 218 8.95 22.37 15.41
N PHE A 219 9.26 22.28 16.70
CA PHE A 219 8.38 21.59 17.65
C PHE A 219 7.01 22.28 17.67
N TRP A 220 7.02 23.61 17.78
CA TRP A 220 5.81 24.42 17.75
C TRP A 220 5.08 24.36 16.42
N SER A 221 5.78 24.41 15.28
CA SER A 221 5.13 24.25 13.96
C SER A 221 4.52 22.86 13.81
N SER A 222 5.17 21.82 14.31
CA SER A 222 4.66 20.44 14.25
C SER A 222 3.43 20.27 15.13
N PHE A 223 3.42 20.88 16.31
CA PHE A 223 2.26 20.89 17.19
C PHE A 223 1.09 21.62 16.54
N LYS A 224 1.33 22.78 15.92
CA LYS A 224 0.32 23.50 15.14
C LYS A 224 -0.19 22.68 13.95
N GLU A 225 0.68 21.97 13.24
CA GLU A 225 0.31 21.08 12.14
C GLU A 225 -0.54 19.89 12.62
N ILE A 226 -0.28 19.33 13.82
CA ILE A 226 -1.10 18.26 14.42
C ILE A 226 -2.53 18.74 14.68
N PHE A 227 -2.70 19.96 15.20
CA PHE A 227 -4.00 20.51 15.58
C PHE A 227 -4.66 21.39 14.50
N PHE A 228 -4.09 21.44 13.29
CA PHE A 228 -4.54 22.31 12.19
C PHE A 228 -4.56 23.81 12.53
N ILE A 229 -3.75 24.26 13.49
CA ILE A 229 -3.75 25.66 13.93
C ILE A 229 -3.27 26.61 12.83
N ASP A 230 -2.44 26.13 11.89
CA ASP A 230 -1.94 26.95 10.77
C ASP A 230 -2.93 27.06 9.59
N TYR A 231 -4.11 26.43 9.67
CA TYR A 231 -5.15 26.47 8.62
C TYR A 231 -6.30 27.45 8.95
N PHE A 232 -6.20 28.18 10.06
CA PHE A 232 -7.14 29.21 10.52
C PHE A 232 -6.40 30.53 10.76
#